data_AF-A0A847I119-F1
#
_entry.id   AF-A0A847I119-F1
#
_cell.length_a   1.000
_cell.length_b   1.000
_cell.length_c   1.000
_cell.angle_alpha   90.00
_cell.angle_beta   90.00
_cell.angle_gamma   90.00
#
_symmetry.space_group_name_H-M   'P 1'
#
loop_
_entity.id
_entity.type
_entity.pdbx_description
1 polymer ?
#
loop_
_entity_poly.entity_id
_entity_poly.type
_entity_poly.pdbx_seq_one_letter_code
_entity_poly.pdbx_strand_id
1 'polypeptide(L)' 'MTTQTSISPEGEKFALPTPEQYPAEFARLKKLVDQNRAEGREIVVVVGVGFVGAVMAAVVADSRDK' A
#
# COMPACT_ATOMS: atom_id res chain seq x y z
N MET A 1 -14.89 22.11 4.06
CA MET A 1 -14.76 20.65 4.26
C MET A 1 -13.37 20.40 4.80
N THR A 2 -13.24 19.71 5.93
CA THR A 2 -11.94 19.38 6.53
C THR A 2 -11.28 18.27 5.72
N THR A 3 -10.16 18.58 5.07
CA THR A 3 -9.35 17.57 4.37
C THR A 3 -8.86 16.55 5.39
N GLN A 4 -9.26 15.28 5.25
CA GLN A 4 -8.85 14.22 6.17
C GLN A 4 -7.38 13.87 5.90
N THR A 5 -6.54 13.92 6.92
CA THR A 5 -5.10 13.71 6.81
C THR A 5 -4.63 12.62 7.77
N SER A 6 -3.78 11.71 7.29
CA SER A 6 -2.97 10.82 8.13
C SER A 6 -1.79 11.60 8.70
N ILE A 7 -1.31 11.23 9.89
CA ILE A 7 -0.14 11.85 10.52
C ILE A 7 0.87 10.73 10.84
N SER A 8 2.12 10.87 10.43
CA SER A 8 3.17 9.91 10.78
C SER A 8 3.61 10.04 12.25
N PRO A 9 4.35 9.06 12.81
CA PRO A 9 4.95 9.17 14.13
C PRO A 9 5.83 10.43 14.31
N GLU A 10 6.46 10.91 13.23
CA GLU A 10 7.30 12.12 13.20
C GLU A 10 6.49 13.42 13.06
N GLY A 11 5.16 13.32 12.92
CA GLY A 11 4.25 14.47 12.82
C GLY A 11 3.97 14.94 11.38
N GLU A 12 4.48 14.26 10.35
CA GLU A 12 4.23 14.62 8.96
C GLU A 12 2.79 14.32 8.55
N LYS A 13 2.15 15.25 7.84
CA LYS A 13 0.74 15.13 7.42
C LYS A 13 0.63 14.67 5.98
N PHE A 14 -0.12 13.60 5.75
CA PHE A 14 -0.41 13.06 4.43
C PHE A 14 -1.90 13.19 4.14
N ALA A 15 -2.27 13.80 3.01
CA ALA A 15 -3.67 13.84 2.58
C ALA A 15 -4.17 12.42 2.30
N LEU A 16 -5.33 12.07 2.84
CA LEU A 16 -5.96 10.81 2.49
C LEU A 16 -6.53 10.88 1.07
N PRO A 17 -6.42 9.79 0.29
CA PRO A 17 -7.01 9.73 -1.03
C PRO A 17 -8.54 9.86 -0.94
N THR A 18 -9.13 10.58 -1.88
CA THR A 18 -10.59 10.67 -2.02
C THR A 18 -11.14 9.40 -2.67
N PRO A 19 -12.44 9.09 -2.49
CA PRO A 19 -13.08 7.95 -3.16
C PRO A 19 -12.84 7.89 -4.68
N GLU A 20 -12.77 9.05 -5.33
CA GLU A 20 -12.58 9.17 -6.79
C GLU A 20 -11.15 8.85 -7.23
N GLN A 21 -10.17 8.88 -6.32
CA GLN A 21 -8.76 8.57 -6.60
C GLN A 21 -8.47 7.06 -6.52
N TYR A 22 -9.31 6.28 -5.82
CA TYR A 22 -9.12 4.84 -5.67
C TYR A 22 -9.12 4.05 -6.99
N PRO A 23 -10.03 4.30 -7.96
CA PRO A 23 -10.05 3.53 -9.20
C PRO A 23 -8.75 3.67 -10.01
N ALA A 24 -8.19 4.88 -10.09
CA ALA A 24 -6.95 5.13 -10.80
C ALA A 24 -5.76 4.42 -10.13
N GLU A 25 -5.68 4.49 -8.80
CA GLU A 25 -4.63 3.81 -8.04
C GLU A 25 -4.74 2.28 -8.15
N PHE A 26 -5.96 1.74 -8.09
CA PHE A 26 -6.18 0.31 -8.23
C PHE A 26 -5.78 -0.21 -9.62
N ALA A 27 -6.06 0.55 -10.68
CA ALA A 27 -5.60 0.21 -12.04
C ALA A 27 -4.07 0.22 -12.15
N ARG A 28 -3.40 1.18 -11.52
CA ARG A 28 -1.93 1.24 -11.43
C ARG A 28 -1.36 0.03 -10.70
N LEU A 29 -1.94 -0.34 -9.56
CA LEU A 29 -1.53 -1.51 -8.78
C LEU A 29 -1.70 -2.82 -9.58
N LYS A 30 -2.81 -2.99 -10.30
CA LYS A 30 -3.02 -4.15 -11.18
C LYS A 30 -1.90 -4.31 -12.21
N LYS A 31 -1.54 -3.22 -12.90
CA LYS A 31 -0.46 -3.24 -13.88
C LYS A 31 0.87 -3.69 -13.27
N LEU A 32 1.21 -3.20 -12.07
CA LEU A 32 2.43 -3.59 -11.36
C LEU A 32 2.41 -5.06 -10.94
N VAL A 33 1.26 -5.56 -10.48
CA VAL A 33 1.07 -6.97 -10.13
C VAL A 33 1.28 -7.85 -11.37
N ASP A 34 0.66 -7.50 -12.50
CA ASP A 34 0.79 -8.29 -13.73
C ASP A 34 2.23 -8.35 -14.23
N GLN A 35 2.96 -7.24 -14.15
CA GLN A 35 4.40 -7.18 -14.49
C GLN A 35 5.24 -8.09 -13.59
N ASN A 36 5.08 -8.00 -12.27
CA ASN A 36 5.87 -8.83 -11.35
C ASN A 36 5.49 -10.32 -11.46
N ARG A 37 4.23 -10.65 -11.78
CA ARG A 37 3.79 -12.03 -12.03
C ARG A 37 4.44 -12.59 -13.29
N ALA A 38 4.54 -11.79 -14.35
CA ALA A 38 5.22 -12.19 -15.58
C ALA A 38 6.73 -12.47 -15.36
N GLU A 39 7.33 -11.84 -14.35
CA GLU A 39 8.71 -12.10 -13.92
C GLU A 39 8.85 -13.30 -12.96
N GLY A 40 7.76 -14.01 -12.65
CA GLY A 40 7.78 -15.18 -11.77
C GLY A 40 7.98 -14.84 -10.28
N ARG A 41 7.77 -13.58 -9.87
CA ARG A 41 7.92 -13.16 -8.49
C ARG A 41 6.68 -13.51 -7.66
N GLU A 42 6.89 -13.83 -6.40
CA GLU A 42 5.84 -13.88 -5.38
C GLU A 42 5.61 -12.46 -4.85
N ILE A 43 4.35 -12.04 -4.77
CA ILE A 43 4.00 -10.63 -4.57
C ILE A 43 2.88 -10.50 -3.56
N VAL A 44 3.03 -9.55 -2.66
CA VAL A 44 1.96 -9.09 -1.78
C VAL A 44 1.76 -7.59 -2.00
N VAL A 45 0.51 -7.18 -2.13
CA VAL A 45 0.13 -5.77 -2.21
C VAL A 45 -0.51 -5.38 -0.89
N VAL A 46 0.09 -4.39 -0.21
CA VAL A 46 -0.47 -3.78 0.99
C VAL A 46 -1.06 -2.43 0.60
N VAL A 47 -2.38 -2.27 0.76
CA VAL A 47 -3.07 -1.00 0.47
C VAL A 47 -3.29 -0.26 1.79
N GLY A 48 -2.69 0.93 1.89
CA GLY A 48 -2.72 1.78 3.07
C GLY A 48 -1.50 1.56 3.98
N VAL A 49 -0.70 2.61 4.18
CA VAL A 49 0.56 2.58 4.96
C VAL A 49 0.40 3.28 6.31
N GLY A 50 -0.66 2.93 7.04
CA GLY A 50 -0.77 3.24 8.46
C GLY A 50 0.07 2.25 9.29
N PHE A 51 -0.05 2.29 10.62
CA PHE A 51 0.66 1.36 11.51
C PHE A 51 0.45 -0.12 11.09
N VAL A 52 -0.81 -0.51 10.87
CA VAL A 52 -1.14 -1.89 10.48
C VAL A 52 -0.53 -2.26 9.13
N GLY A 53 -0.64 -1.40 8.13
CA GLY A 53 -0.08 -1.67 6.80
C GLY A 53 1.45 -1.78 6.82
N ALA A 54 2.14 -0.91 7.54
CA ALA A 54 3.59 -0.96 7.68
C ALA A 54 4.05 -2.24 8.41
N VAL A 55 3.39 -2.62 9.50
CA VAL A 55 3.68 -3.87 10.22
C VAL A 55 3.41 -5.08 9.33
N MET A 56 2.29 -5.12 8.61
CA MET A 56 1.98 -6.22 7.70
C MET A 56 2.98 -6.33 6.55
N ALA A 57 3.46 -5.21 6.01
CA ALA A 57 4.51 -5.22 4.99
C ALA A 57 5.83 -5.80 5.54
N ALA A 58 6.23 -5.43 6.75
CA ALA A 58 7.42 -5.97 7.41
C ALA A 58 7.29 -7.47 7.72
N VAL A 59 6.14 -7.89 8.26
CA VAL A 59 5.85 -9.31 8.57
C VAL A 59 5.91 -10.15 7.30
N VAL A 60 5.28 -9.70 6.22
CA VAL A 60 5.30 -10.42 4.94
C VAL A 60 6.72 -10.50 4.39
N ALA A 61 7.50 -9.43 4.48
CA ALA A 61 8.88 -9.39 4.00
C ALA A 61 9.83 -10.31 4.81
N ASP A 62 9.59 -10.47 6.11
CA ASP A 62 10.41 -11.31 7.01
C ASP A 62 9.94 -12.77 7.09
N SER A 63 8.77 -13.09 6.50
CA SER A 63 8.23 -14.44 6.50
C SER A 63 9.05 -15.36 5.59
N ARG A 64 9.40 -16.55 6.10
CA ARG A 64 10.04 -17.63 5.35
C ARG A 64 9.08 -18.81 5.21
N ASP A 65 9.25 -19.60 4.16
CA ASP A 65 8.61 -20.92 4.12
C ASP A 65 9.12 -21.79 5.29
N LYS A 66 8.32 -22.80 5.68
CA LYS A 66 8.61 -23.67 6.83
C LYS A 66 9.78 -24.63 6.58
#